data_AF-A0A937Z4F4-F1
#
_entry.id   AF-A0A937Z4F4-F1
#
_cell.length_a   1.000
_cell.length_b   1.000
_cell.length_c   1.000
_cell.angle_alpha   90.00
_cell.angle_beta   90.00
_cell.angle_gamma   90.00
#
_symmetry.space_group_name_H-M   'P 1'
#
loop_
_entity.id
_entity.type
_entity.pdbx_description
1 polymer ?
#
loop_
_entity_poly.entity_id
_entity_poly.type
_entity_poly.pdbx_seq_one_letter_code
_entity_poly.pdbx_strand_id
1 'polypeptide(L)'
;MIFETQHLIARTFQPADLKAFVAIRADPEVARYQNWETYTEAEGVERLAEFAKGKPGDPGWYQFALVEKESGSLIGDCGLRIMEGDGRLAQIGYTIRRQS
;
A
#
# COMPACT_ATOMS: atom_id res chain seq x y z
N MET A 1 -7.52 9.89 -6.40
CA MET A 1 -7.95 10.03 -5.00
C MET A 1 -8.99 8.95 -4.73
N ILE A 2 -8.90 8.23 -3.62
CA ILE A 2 -9.83 7.15 -3.25
C ILE A 2 -10.74 7.62 -2.11
N PHE A 3 -10.14 8.04 -0.99
CA PHE A 3 -10.84 8.70 0.11
C PHE A 3 -9.87 9.62 0.86
N GLU A 4 -10.42 10.46 1.72
CA GLU A 4 -9.65 11.30 2.62
C GLU A 4 -10.25 11.33 4.02
N THR A 5 -9.41 11.60 5.02
CA THR A 5 -9.82 11.84 6.40
C THR A 5 -9.30 13.20 6.86
N GLN A 6 -9.42 13.52 8.15
CA GLN A 6 -8.84 14.73 8.71
C GLN A 6 -7.31 14.82 8.50
N HIS A 7 -6.59 13.70 8.58
CA HIS A 7 -5.12 13.68 8.54
C HIS A 7 -4.52 12.92 7.35
N LEU A 8 -5.32 12.14 6.62
CA LEU A 8 -4.82 11.20 5.62
C LEU A 8 -5.48 11.38 4.25
N ILE A 9 -4.70 11.11 3.21
CA ILE A 9 -5.12 10.96 1.82
C ILE A 9 -4.84 9.52 1.41
N ALA A 10 -5.87 8.80 0.97
CA ALA A 10 -5.74 7.51 0.33
C ALA A 10 -5.80 7.69 -1.19
N ARG A 11 -4.74 7.29 -1.91
CA ARG A 11 -4.65 7.46 -3.37
C ARG A 11 -3.94 6.30 -4.04
N THR A 12 -4.07 6.20 -5.36
CA THR A 12 -3.23 5.32 -6.17
C THR A 12 -1.75 5.69 -5.97
N PHE A 13 -0.88 4.69 -6.07
CA PHE A 13 0.56 4.90 -6.07
C PHE A 13 0.99 5.77 -7.25
N GLN A 14 2.06 6.53 -7.03
CA GLN A 14 2.76 7.32 -8.02
C GLN A 14 4.23 6.88 -8.08
N PRO A 15 4.95 7.09 -9.20
CA PRO A 15 6.37 6.74 -9.29
C PRO A 15 7.22 7.38 -8.18
N ALA A 16 6.86 8.57 -7.71
CA ALA A 16 7.55 9.26 -6.62
C ALA A 16 7.45 8.54 -5.26
N ASP A 17 6.49 7.64 -5.08
CA ASP A 17 6.31 6.89 -3.84
C ASP A 17 7.32 5.74 -3.70
N LEU A 18 7.96 5.30 -4.79
CA LEU A 18 8.77 4.08 -4.85
C LEU A 18 9.82 4.03 -3.73
N LYS A 19 10.59 5.11 -3.58
CA LYS A 19 11.66 5.16 -2.58
C LYS A 19 11.13 5.01 -1.15
N ALA A 20 10.04 5.70 -0.83
CA ALA A 20 9.42 5.62 0.50
C ALA A 20 8.78 4.24 0.73
N PHE A 21 8.09 3.72 -0.29
CA PHE A 21 7.45 2.40 -0.24
C PHE A 21 8.46 1.27 0.03
N VAL A 22 9.57 1.26 -0.71
CA VAL A 22 10.65 0.28 -0.53
C VAL A 22 11.28 0.44 0.85
N ALA A 23 11.57 1.67 1.29
CA ALA A 23 12.15 1.92 2.61
C ALA A 23 11.24 1.44 3.74
N ILE A 24 9.92 1.64 3.64
CA ILE A 24 8.96 1.15 4.63
C ILE A 24 8.94 -0.38 4.68
N ARG A 25 8.89 -1.04 3.53
CA ARG A 25 8.81 -2.51 3.46
C ARG A 25 10.11 -3.21 3.80
N ALA A 26 11.25 -2.55 3.60
CA ALA A 26 12.58 -3.03 3.97
C ALA A 26 12.92 -2.80 5.46
N ASP A 27 12.13 -2.02 6.20
CA ASP A 27 12.32 -1.85 7.64
C ASP A 27 12.03 -3.19 8.36
N PRO A 28 13.01 -3.78 9.08
CA PRO A 28 12.83 -5.05 9.77
C PRO A 28 11.67 -5.05 10.79
N GLU A 29 11.39 -3.92 11.44
CA GLU A 29 10.28 -3.79 12.40
C GLU A 29 8.91 -3.73 11.70
N VAL A 30 8.88 -3.40 10.42
CA VAL A 30 7.68 -3.51 9.58
C VAL A 30 7.59 -4.93 9.02
N ALA A 31 8.68 -5.45 8.46
CA ALA A 31 8.77 -6.75 7.79
C ALA A 31 8.42 -7.93 8.72
N ARG A 32 8.71 -7.84 10.03
CA ARG A 32 8.36 -8.87 11.05
C ARG A 32 6.87 -9.24 11.11
N TYR A 33 5.98 -8.37 10.62
CA TYR A 33 4.53 -8.61 10.58
C TYR A 33 4.02 -9.01 9.19
N GLN A 34 4.94 -9.14 8.24
CA GLN A 34 4.66 -9.38 6.84
C GLN A 34 5.15 -10.77 6.44
N ASN A 35 4.87 -11.17 5.20
CA ASN A 35 5.34 -12.44 4.64
C ASN A 35 6.66 -12.30 3.86
N TRP A 36 7.44 -11.25 4.13
CA TRP A 36 8.76 -11.01 3.54
C TRP A 36 9.74 -10.55 4.62
N GLU A 37 11.02 -10.84 4.42
CA GLU A 37 12.11 -10.43 5.33
C GLU A 37 12.91 -9.24 4.78
N THR A 38 13.08 -9.18 3.46
CA THR A 38 13.76 -8.10 2.76
C THR A 38 12.86 -7.54 1.67
N TYR A 39 13.17 -6.34 1.21
CA TYR A 39 12.42 -5.70 0.14
C TYR A 39 13.32 -4.80 -0.69
N THR A 40 13.46 -5.12 -1.97
CA THR A 40 14.37 -4.45 -2.90
C THR A 40 13.65 -3.40 -3.74
N GLU A 41 14.42 -2.50 -4.34
CA GLU A 41 13.87 -1.49 -5.24
C GLU A 41 13.24 -2.11 -6.49
N ALA A 42 13.85 -3.17 -7.03
CA ALA A 42 13.32 -3.91 -8.18
C ALA A 42 11.93 -4.51 -7.88
N GLU A 43 11.78 -5.15 -6.72
CA GLU A 43 10.47 -5.64 -6.25
C GLU A 43 9.48 -4.49 -6.07
N GLY A 44 9.92 -3.33 -5.57
CA GLY A 44 9.09 -2.14 -5.47
C GLY A 44 8.56 -1.66 -6.83
N VAL A 45 9.42 -1.61 -7.85
CA VAL A 45 9.03 -1.20 -9.22
C VAL A 45 7.99 -2.15 -9.79
N GLU A 46 8.23 -3.46 -9.70
CA GLU A 46 7.29 -4.48 -10.18
C GLU A 46 5.94 -4.35 -9.49
N ARG A 47 5.93 -4.16 -8.17
CA ARG A 47 4.71 -4.08 -7.37
C ARG A 47 3.90 -2.82 -7.64
N LEU A 48 4.54 -1.67 -7.78
CA LEU A 48 3.86 -0.44 -8.18
C LEU A 48 3.23 -0.58 -9.58
N ALA A 49 3.92 -1.25 -10.51
CA ALA A 49 3.38 -1.53 -11.84
C ALA A 49 2.20 -2.52 -11.81
N GLU A 50 2.19 -3.49 -10.90
CA GLU A 50 1.05 -4.36 -10.66
C GLU A 50 -0.14 -3.57 -10.10
N PHE A 51 0.07 -2.76 -9.06
CA PHE A 51 -1.00 -1.98 -8.43
C PHE A 51 -1.66 -0.98 -9.38
N ALA A 52 -0.91 -0.45 -10.34
CA ALA A 52 -1.42 0.46 -11.36
C ALA A 52 -2.47 -0.19 -12.30
N LYS A 53 -2.53 -1.52 -12.37
CA LYS A 53 -3.47 -2.25 -13.25
C LYS A 53 -4.83 -2.49 -12.60
N GLY A 54 -4.91 -2.53 -11.28
CA GLY A 54 -6.13 -2.90 -10.55
C GLY A 54 -7.11 -1.73 -10.38
N LYS A 55 -8.40 -2.05 -10.19
CA LYS A 55 -9.43 -1.07 -9.82
C LYS A 55 -10.11 -1.47 -8.50
N PRO A 56 -10.62 -0.50 -7.72
CA PRO A 56 -11.40 -0.83 -6.53
C PRO A 56 -12.62 -1.70 -6.88
N GLY A 57 -12.81 -2.79 -6.16
CA GLY A 57 -13.96 -3.69 -6.33
C GLY A 57 -13.73 -4.87 -7.28
N ASP A 58 -12.64 -4.87 -8.05
CA ASP A 58 -12.24 -6.03 -8.84
C ASP A 58 -11.89 -7.21 -7.91
N PRO A 59 -12.18 -8.47 -8.27
CA PRO A 59 -11.72 -9.64 -7.54
C PRO A 59 -10.19 -9.62 -7.38
N GLY A 60 -9.71 -9.97 -6.18
CA GLY A 60 -8.29 -9.91 -5.84
C GLY A 60 -7.91 -8.62 -5.11
N TRP A 61 -6.59 -8.36 -5.03
CA TRP A 61 -6.03 -7.27 -4.24
C TRP A 61 -6.03 -5.95 -5.02
N TYR A 62 -6.58 -4.91 -4.40
CA TYR A 62 -6.41 -3.52 -4.80
C TYR A 62 -5.61 -2.77 -3.71
N GLN A 63 -4.38 -2.37 -4.05
CA GLN A 63 -3.47 -1.68 -3.14
C GLN A 63 -3.46 -0.17 -3.38
N PHE A 64 -3.45 0.61 -2.32
CA PHE A 64 -3.36 2.06 -2.38
C PHE A 64 -2.45 2.66 -1.30
N ALA A 65 -1.85 3.79 -1.66
CA ALA A 65 -0.95 4.55 -0.83
C ALA A 65 -1.73 5.36 0.23
N LEU A 66 -1.18 5.39 1.44
CA LEU A 66 -1.64 6.24 2.54
C LEU A 66 -0.63 7.38 2.73
N VAL A 67 -1.10 8.62 2.59
CA VAL A 67 -0.28 9.83 2.62
C VAL A 67 -0.77 10.75 3.74
N GLU A 68 0.15 11.25 4.54
CA GLU A 68 -0.14 12.26 5.56
C GLU A 68 -0.36 13.63 4.91
N LYS A 69 -1.48 14.28 5.24
CA LYS A 69 -1.90 15.56 4.63
C LYS A 69 -0.91 16.70 4.90
N GLU A 70 -0.41 16.77 6.13
CA GLU A 70 0.45 17.86 6.57
C GLU A 70 1.81 17.86 5.87
N SER A 71 2.47 16.69 5.84
CA SER A 71 3.82 16.56 5.29
C SER A 71 3.85 16.16 3.82
N GLY A 72 2.74 15.64 3.28
CA GLY A 72 2.70 14.99 1.96
C GLY A 72 3.46 13.67 1.90
N SER A 73 3.93 13.15 3.05
CA SER A 73 4.74 11.94 3.10
C SER A 73 3.90 10.68 2.97
N LEU A 74 4.42 9.70 2.23
CA LEU A 74 3.89 8.34 2.29
C LEU A 74 4.13 7.77 3.70
N ILE A 75 3.04 7.32 4.33
CA ILE A 75 3.08 6.71 5.67
C ILE A 75 2.88 5.20 5.63
N GLY A 76 2.53 4.65 4.47
CA GLY A 76 2.26 3.24 4.32
C GLY A 76 1.29 2.97 3.18
N ASP A 77 0.70 1.78 3.22
CA ASP A 77 -0.22 1.30 2.20
C ASP A 77 -1.31 0.41 2.80
N CYS A 78 -2.45 0.38 2.14
CA CYS A 78 -3.59 -0.45 2.49
C CYS A 78 -4.07 -1.22 1.26
N GLY A 79 -4.44 -2.47 1.46
CA GLY A 79 -4.96 -3.37 0.45
C GLY A 79 -6.38 -3.77 0.80
N LEU A 80 -7.25 -3.73 -0.20
CA LEU A 80 -8.59 -4.34 -0.14
C LEU A 80 -8.60 -5.54 -1.07
N ARG A 81 -8.80 -6.73 -0.53
CA ARG A 81 -8.99 -7.95 -1.32
C ARG A 81 -10.46 -8.30 -1.40
N ILE A 82 -11.04 -8.27 -2.58
CA ILE A 82 -12.38 -8.84 -2.80
C ILE A 82 -12.23 -10.34 -3.05
N MET A 83 -13.01 -11.15 -2.32
CA MET A 83 -12.94 -12.61 -2.45
C MET A 83 -13.52 -13.07 -3.78
N GLU A 84 -12.83 -14.00 -4.44
CA GLU A 84 -13.38 -14.66 -5.62
C GLU A 84 -14.62 -15.48 -5.24
N GLY A 85 -15.69 -15.36 -6.04
CA GLY A 85 -16.94 -16.09 -5.82
C GLY A 85 -17.94 -15.43 -4.87
N ASP A 86 -17.53 -14.50 -4.00
CA ASP A 86 -18.46 -13.69 -3.18
C ASP A 86 -17.93 -12.26 -2.96
N GLY A 87 -18.41 -11.33 -3.78
CA GLY A 87 -18.00 -9.92 -3.74
C GLY A 87 -18.45 -9.14 -2.49
N ARG A 88 -19.20 -9.77 -1.58
CA ARG A 88 -19.59 -9.16 -0.29
C ARG A 88 -18.56 -9.41 0.81
N LEU A 89 -17.66 -10.36 0.61
CA LEU A 89 -16.58 -10.67 1.54
C LEU A 89 -15.30 -9.98 1.08
N ALA A 90 -14.64 -9.30 2.02
CA ALA A 90 -13.39 -8.63 1.76
C ALA A 90 -12.38 -8.83 2.89
N GLN A 91 -11.10 -8.88 2.52
CA GLN A 91 -9.98 -8.84 3.45
C GLN A 91 -9.28 -7.48 3.34
N ILE A 92 -8.93 -6.90 4.48
CA ILE A 92 -8.12 -5.68 4.54
C ILE A 92 -6.75 -6.06 5.09
N GLY A 93 -5.70 -5.61 4.40
CA GLY A 93 -4.31 -5.67 4.87
C GLY A 93 -3.71 -4.28 4.86
N TYR A 94 -2.79 -4.00 5.78
CA TYR A 94 -2.12 -2.71 5.83
C TYR A 94 -0.66 -2.85 6.26
N THR A 95 0.15 -1.92 5.79
CA THR A 95 1.55 -1.73 6.17
C THR A 95 1.71 -0.26 6.53
N ILE A 96 2.21 0.04 7.72
CA ILE A 96 2.43 1.42 8.19
C ILE A 96 3.89 1.57 8.56
N ARG A 97 4.51 2.68 8.15
CA ARG A 97 5.89 3.02 8.51
C ARG A 97 6.06 3.06 10.02
N ARG A 98 7.25 2.73 10.50
CA ARG A 98 7.62 3.02 11.89
C ARG A 98 7.56 4.54 12.12
N GLN A 99 7.03 4.97 13.26
CA GLN A 99 7.04 6.40 13.64
C GLN A 99 8.45 6.99 13.50
N SER A 100 8.52 8.20 12.91
CA SER A 100 9.65 9.12 13.08
C SER A 100 9.28 10.10 14.18
#